data_AF-A0A090QIY2-F1
#
_entry.id   AF-A0A090QIY2-F1
#
_cell.length_a   1.000
_cell.length_b   1.000
_cell.length_c   1.000
_cell.angle_alpha   90.00
_cell.angle_beta   90.00
_cell.angle_gamma   90.00
#
_symmetry.space_group_name_H-M   'P 1'
#
loop_
_entity.id
_entity.type
_entity.pdbx_description
1 polymer ?
#
loop_
_entity_poly.entity_id
_entity_poly.type
_entity_poly.pdbx_seq_one_letter_code
_entity_poly.pdbx_strand_id
1 'polypeptide(L)'
;MDLIGSAKTSDINLPPVGFTIEPAEIQSIAPESKWDFNLKIAKKSGKTNPDRSVVSKIFDAFSELIESLMNDESKCEPRVYPLTATYGSFDVKLSTNHPERAEVAVEQLGVLLSDINSVEDKLSNLCLDPYRLKNLLDLVNLHKLELTLKPKTSELLAKPVTICAERLLPVIQKLEESSVTFIDSQRVPQANDLDRVIDIVRFRLNGGELKHENIEGLGSYRQVQYYVHAAWCLGLLHRNKTVTAPGRVLCQKTSKVAQYQYLADRLESSDFGWAWMKWAGVSNISELNPDSSEAFITECVKGLRRGTIPRRATSLSSWLRKLQEHRRDYDVGETEPSS
;
A
#
# COMPACT_ATOMS: atom_id res chain seq x y z
N MET A 1 43.36 28.32 -19.76
CA MET A 1 43.29 28.16 -18.30
C MET A 1 43.87 29.43 -17.71
N ASP A 2 43.05 30.47 -17.57
CA ASP A 2 43.45 31.71 -16.92
C ASP A 2 42.33 32.12 -15.97
N LEU A 3 42.35 31.54 -14.77
CA LEU A 3 41.51 31.95 -13.65
C LEU A 3 42.24 31.53 -12.38
N ILE A 4 43.16 32.38 -11.94
CA ILE A 4 43.35 32.86 -10.56
C ILE A 4 44.45 33.93 -10.66
N GLY A 5 44.02 35.19 -10.64
CA GLY A 5 44.92 36.32 -10.53
C GLY A 5 45.74 36.22 -9.24
N SER A 6 46.93 36.80 -9.27
CA SER A 6 47.96 36.76 -8.23
C SER A 6 47.50 37.35 -6.88
N ALA A 7 46.64 36.65 -6.16
CA ALA A 7 46.43 36.86 -4.74
C ALA A 7 47.47 36.02 -3.98
N LYS A 8 48.22 36.68 -3.09
CA LYS A 8 49.25 36.07 -2.24
C LYS A 8 48.70 34.79 -1.59
N THR A 9 49.24 33.65 -2.01
CA THR A 9 48.91 32.30 -1.52
C THR A 9 49.45 32.02 -0.11
N SER A 10 49.99 33.01 0.59
CA SER A 10 50.64 32.86 1.90
C SER A 10 49.68 32.68 3.08
N ASP A 11 48.37 32.89 2.89
CA ASP A 11 47.36 32.77 3.97
C ASP A 11 46.42 31.56 3.81
N ILE A 12 46.68 30.66 2.86
CA ILE A 12 45.86 29.46 2.68
C ILE A 12 46.58 28.30 3.36
N ASN A 13 46.06 27.87 4.50
CA ASN A 13 46.55 26.71 5.24
C ASN A 13 46.16 25.43 4.48
N LEU A 14 46.95 25.10 3.45
CA LEU A 14 46.77 23.89 2.67
C LEU A 14 47.19 22.68 3.50
N PRO A 15 46.53 21.52 3.32
CA PRO A 15 46.94 20.31 3.99
C PRO A 15 48.40 19.95 3.63
N PRO A 16 49.15 19.30 4.54
CA PRO A 16 50.55 18.96 4.32
C PRO A 16 50.77 18.17 3.02
N VAL A 17 51.94 18.34 2.41
CA VAL A 17 52.35 17.53 1.25
C VAL A 17 52.39 16.06 1.69
N GLY A 18 51.47 15.25 1.16
CA GLY A 18 51.28 13.85 1.54
C GLY A 18 49.98 13.57 2.32
N PHE A 19 49.15 14.57 2.59
CA PHE A 19 47.82 14.36 3.15
C PHE A 19 46.93 13.64 2.12
N THR A 20 46.60 12.40 2.40
CA THR A 20 45.66 11.60 1.63
C THR A 20 44.40 11.37 2.47
N ILE A 21 43.25 11.65 1.89
CA ILE A 21 41.98 11.23 2.47
C ILE A 21 41.70 9.83 1.94
N GLU A 22 41.65 8.83 2.81
CA GLU A 22 41.18 7.50 2.44
C GLU A 22 39.65 7.51 2.43
N PRO A 23 38.99 7.42 1.26
CA PRO A 23 37.53 7.55 1.19
C PRO A 23 36.78 6.48 2.00
N ALA A 24 37.40 5.30 2.15
CA ALA A 24 36.88 4.18 2.95
C ALA A 24 36.89 4.47 4.47
N GLU A 25 37.73 5.40 4.94
CA GLU A 25 37.83 5.79 6.35
C GLU A 25 36.95 7.00 6.70
N ILE A 26 36.33 7.65 5.70
CA ILE A 26 35.41 8.77 5.92
C ILE A 26 34.10 8.24 6.52
N GLN A 27 33.93 8.41 7.83
CA GLN A 27 32.66 8.13 8.50
C GLN A 27 31.85 9.39 8.70
N SER A 28 30.64 9.43 8.12
CA SER A 28 29.67 10.47 8.43
C SER A 28 28.87 10.10 9.67
N ILE A 29 29.16 10.77 10.79
CA ILE A 29 28.53 10.52 12.10
C ILE A 29 27.18 11.22 12.22
N ALA A 30 26.89 12.16 11.32
CA ALA A 30 25.67 12.97 11.35
C ALA A 30 24.43 12.09 11.10
N PRO A 31 23.38 12.17 11.95
CA PRO A 31 22.16 11.38 11.79
C PRO A 31 21.50 11.53 10.41
N GLU A 32 21.52 12.73 9.83
CA GLU A 32 21.00 13.07 8.50
C GLU A 32 21.76 12.40 7.34
N SER A 33 22.93 11.83 7.62
CA SER A 33 23.71 11.05 6.66
C SER A 33 23.28 9.59 6.62
N LYS A 34 22.38 9.11 7.49
CA LYS A 34 21.88 7.72 7.52
C LYS A 34 20.61 7.53 6.67
N TRP A 35 20.65 8.00 5.44
CA TRP A 35 19.60 7.72 4.45
C TRP A 35 20.01 6.55 3.55
N ASP A 36 19.05 5.91 2.90
CA ASP A 36 19.24 4.73 2.04
C ASP A 36 18.98 5.07 0.57
N PHE A 37 17.92 5.83 0.30
CA PHE A 37 17.59 6.33 -1.04
C PHE A 37 16.98 7.73 -0.99
N ASN A 38 17.08 8.43 -2.11
CA ASN A 38 16.57 9.77 -2.30
C ASN A 38 15.45 9.72 -3.35
N LEU A 39 14.24 10.14 -2.94
CA LEU A 39 13.08 10.25 -3.80
C LEU A 39 12.86 11.72 -4.13
N LYS A 40 13.11 12.09 -5.39
CA LYS A 40 12.82 13.41 -5.92
C LYS A 40 11.47 13.41 -6.62
N ILE A 41 10.57 14.28 -6.19
CA ILE A 41 9.25 14.51 -6.77
C ILE A 41 9.23 15.89 -7.40
N ALA A 42 9.12 15.95 -8.73
CA ALA A 42 9.09 17.20 -9.48
C ALA A 42 7.95 17.23 -10.51
N LYS A 43 7.48 18.43 -10.86
CA LYS A 43 6.64 18.59 -12.06
C LYS A 43 7.52 18.59 -13.29
N LYS A 44 7.04 17.93 -14.35
CA LYS A 44 7.77 17.85 -15.63
C LYS A 44 8.14 19.22 -16.19
N SER A 45 7.26 20.22 -16.07
CA SER A 45 7.53 21.55 -16.62
C SER A 45 8.64 22.30 -15.89
N GLY A 46 9.03 21.89 -14.69
CA GLY A 46 10.00 22.58 -13.83
C GLY A 46 9.56 23.97 -13.35
N LYS A 47 8.45 24.51 -13.85
CA LYS A 47 7.97 25.88 -13.60
C LYS A 47 7.23 26.06 -12.28
N THR A 48 6.68 24.98 -11.74
CA THR A 48 5.89 25.03 -10.49
C THR A 48 6.19 23.82 -9.63
N ASN A 49 6.05 23.98 -8.32
CA ASN A 49 6.21 22.86 -7.39
C ASN A 49 4.95 21.97 -7.38
N PRO A 50 5.09 20.66 -7.11
CA PRO A 50 3.97 19.79 -6.77
C PRO A 50 3.19 20.33 -5.56
N ASP A 51 1.89 20.06 -5.50
CA ASP A 51 1.07 20.42 -4.34
C ASP A 51 1.39 19.51 -3.14
N ARG A 52 1.34 20.05 -1.92
CA ARG A 52 1.60 19.30 -0.67
C ARG A 52 0.76 18.01 -0.54
N SER A 53 -0.51 18.06 -0.96
CA SER A 53 -1.43 16.93 -0.86
C SER A 53 -1.07 15.83 -1.86
N VAL A 54 -0.57 16.22 -3.03
CA VAL A 54 -0.11 15.31 -4.07
C VAL A 54 1.18 14.62 -3.65
N VAL A 55 2.11 15.35 -3.05
CA VAL A 55 3.36 14.80 -2.52
C VAL A 55 3.07 13.75 -1.45
N SER A 56 2.17 14.05 -0.50
CA SER A 56 1.79 13.08 0.54
C SER A 56 1.21 11.80 -0.07
N LYS A 57 0.30 11.92 -1.04
CA LYS A 57 -0.32 10.76 -1.71
C LYS A 57 0.70 9.91 -2.47
N ILE A 58 1.68 10.54 -3.12
CA ILE A 58 2.75 9.84 -3.82
C ILE A 58 3.67 9.14 -2.84
N PHE A 59 4.00 9.83 -1.74
CA PHE A 59 4.82 9.23 -0.70
C PHE A 59 4.14 8.00 -0.10
N ASP A 60 2.84 8.07 0.17
CA ASP A 60 2.05 6.94 0.66
C ASP A 60 2.04 5.79 -0.37
N ALA A 61 1.69 6.07 -1.64
CA ALA A 61 1.62 5.06 -2.69
C ALA A 61 3.00 4.42 -2.99
N PHE A 62 4.06 5.22 -2.97
CA PHE A 62 5.43 4.75 -3.16
C PHE A 62 5.89 3.89 -2.00
N SER A 63 5.66 4.33 -0.75
CA SER A 63 6.04 3.57 0.44
C SER A 63 5.31 2.24 0.49
N GLU A 64 4.00 2.22 0.22
CA GLU A 64 3.23 0.98 0.11
C GLU A 64 3.84 0.02 -0.94
N LEU A 65 4.20 0.53 -2.12
CA LEU A 65 4.80 -0.28 -3.19
C LEU A 65 6.16 -0.87 -2.80
N ILE A 66 7.07 -0.05 -2.27
CA ILE A 66 8.41 -0.52 -1.88
C ILE A 66 8.34 -1.46 -0.69
N GLU A 67 7.51 -1.17 0.32
CA GLU A 67 7.31 -2.07 1.47
C GLU A 67 6.76 -3.44 1.03
N SER A 68 5.93 -3.47 -0.01
CA SER A 68 5.44 -4.71 -0.60
C SER A 68 6.56 -5.54 -1.22
N LEU A 69 7.44 -4.89 -1.97
CA LEU A 69 8.58 -5.53 -2.64
C LEU A 69 9.66 -5.98 -1.63
N MET A 70 9.81 -5.26 -0.52
CA MET A 70 10.69 -5.65 0.58
C MET A 70 10.16 -6.82 1.42
N ASN A 71 8.86 -7.11 1.35
CA ASN A 71 8.21 -8.06 2.24
C ASN A 71 8.70 -9.48 1.96
N ASP A 72 9.15 -10.20 2.99
CA ASP A 72 9.61 -11.59 2.94
C ASP A 72 8.83 -12.45 3.96
N GLU A 73 9.22 -13.71 4.19
CA GLU A 73 8.57 -14.55 5.23
C GLU A 73 8.99 -14.17 6.66
N SER A 74 9.80 -13.12 6.83
CA SER A 74 10.30 -12.75 8.14
C SER A 74 9.22 -12.09 9.01
N LYS A 75 9.47 -12.06 10.32
CA LYS A 75 8.57 -11.46 11.31
C LYS A 75 8.68 -9.94 11.40
N CYS A 76 9.65 -9.32 10.72
CA CYS A 76 9.86 -7.88 10.78
C CYS A 76 9.22 -7.22 9.56
N GLU A 77 8.19 -6.41 9.79
CA GLU A 77 7.55 -5.66 8.71
C GLU A 77 8.51 -4.58 8.20
N PRO A 78 8.83 -4.57 6.91
CA PRO A 78 9.71 -3.57 6.36
C PRO A 78 8.98 -2.22 6.30
N ARG A 79 9.70 -1.13 6.59
CA ARG A 79 9.12 0.21 6.66
C ARG A 79 10.02 1.22 5.98
N VAL A 80 9.41 2.18 5.29
CA VAL A 80 10.07 3.35 4.72
C VAL A 80 9.66 4.58 5.52
N TYR A 81 10.63 5.39 5.94
CA TYR A 81 10.36 6.61 6.69
C TYR A 81 11.16 7.81 6.13
N PRO A 82 10.57 9.02 6.15
CA PRO A 82 11.25 10.23 5.73
C PRO A 82 12.31 10.63 6.77
N LEU A 83 13.52 10.95 6.31
CA LEU A 83 14.63 11.41 7.14
C LEU A 83 14.80 12.93 7.05
N THR A 84 14.89 13.48 5.82
CA THR A 84 15.00 14.92 5.58
C THR A 84 14.29 15.30 4.28
N ALA A 85 13.80 16.54 4.19
CA ALA A 85 13.24 17.13 2.98
C ALA A 85 13.94 18.46 2.69
N THR A 86 14.36 18.70 1.45
CA THR A 86 15.06 19.94 1.05
C THR A 86 14.15 20.93 0.31
N TYR A 87 14.59 22.20 0.22
CA TYR A 87 13.80 23.30 -0.30
C TYR A 87 13.68 23.30 -1.84
N GLY A 88 12.52 23.70 -2.37
CA GLY A 88 12.33 24.04 -3.79
C GLY A 88 12.08 22.87 -4.75
N SER A 89 12.36 21.64 -4.33
CA SER A 89 11.90 20.41 -4.96
C SER A 89 11.66 19.41 -3.83
N PHE A 90 10.57 18.64 -3.85
CA PHE A 90 10.31 17.64 -2.82
C PHE A 90 11.30 16.48 -3.00
N ASP A 91 12.51 16.71 -2.52
CA ASP A 91 13.61 15.78 -2.51
C ASP A 91 13.69 15.23 -1.09
N VAL A 92 13.17 14.02 -0.93
CA VAL A 92 12.99 13.37 0.36
C VAL A 92 14.03 12.27 0.47
N LYS A 93 14.93 12.42 1.44
CA LYS A 93 15.83 11.34 1.84
C LYS A 93 15.04 10.36 2.69
N LEU A 94 15.07 9.11 2.30
CA LEU A 94 14.33 8.02 2.90
C LEU A 94 15.30 7.07 3.58
N SER A 95 14.86 6.51 4.70
CA SER A 95 15.56 5.42 5.35
C SER A 95 14.61 4.26 5.62
N THR A 96 15.17 3.06 5.76
CA THR A 96 14.44 1.84 6.04
C THR A 96 15.03 1.11 7.23
N ASN A 97 14.29 0.14 7.75
CA ASN A 97 14.81 -0.81 8.72
C ASN A 97 15.57 -1.99 8.07
N HIS A 98 15.59 -2.06 6.73
CA HIS A 98 16.20 -3.13 5.94
C HIS A 98 16.83 -2.57 4.64
N PRO A 99 18.03 -1.97 4.72
CA PRO A 99 18.63 -1.24 3.60
C PRO A 99 18.86 -2.11 2.37
N GLU A 100 19.45 -3.30 2.53
CA GLU A 100 19.73 -4.25 1.45
C GLU A 100 18.46 -4.66 0.69
N ARG A 101 17.35 -4.87 1.41
CA ARG A 101 16.06 -5.22 0.81
C ARG A 101 15.45 -4.06 0.05
N ALA A 102 15.63 -2.85 0.57
CA ALA A 102 15.13 -1.67 -0.08
C ALA A 102 15.86 -1.41 -1.42
N GLU A 103 17.16 -1.69 -1.48
CA GLU A 103 17.93 -1.60 -2.73
C GLU A 103 17.39 -2.57 -3.79
N VAL A 104 17.22 -3.85 -3.42
CA VAL A 104 16.64 -4.87 -4.32
C VAL A 104 15.22 -4.48 -4.77
N ALA A 105 14.39 -3.96 -3.87
CA ALA A 105 13.03 -3.51 -4.19
C ALA A 105 13.02 -2.36 -5.21
N VAL A 106 13.92 -1.38 -5.07
CA VAL A 106 14.05 -0.26 -6.02
C VAL A 106 14.53 -0.76 -7.39
N GLU A 107 15.45 -1.72 -7.41
CA GLU A 107 15.90 -2.34 -8.67
C GLU A 107 14.78 -3.10 -9.35
N GLN A 108 14.03 -3.91 -8.60
CA GLN A 108 12.85 -4.62 -9.10
C GLN A 108 11.81 -3.66 -9.67
N LEU A 109 11.59 -2.51 -9.03
CA LEU A 109 10.73 -1.46 -9.58
C LEU A 109 11.28 -0.92 -10.91
N GLY A 110 12.59 -0.70 -11.02
CA GLY A 110 13.23 -0.34 -12.29
C GLY A 110 13.01 -1.37 -13.40
N VAL A 111 13.16 -2.66 -13.09
CA VAL A 111 12.97 -3.79 -14.03
C VAL A 111 11.50 -3.99 -14.41
N LEU A 112 10.57 -3.70 -13.50
CA LEU A 112 9.13 -3.70 -13.78
C LEU A 112 8.76 -2.62 -14.80
N LEU A 113 9.38 -1.44 -14.68
CA LEU A 113 9.09 -0.31 -15.56
C LEU A 113 9.84 -0.33 -16.90
N SER A 114 10.82 -1.23 -17.07
CA SER A 114 11.66 -1.27 -18.27
C SER A 114 11.02 -1.99 -19.45
N ASP A 115 10.16 -2.97 -19.21
CA ASP A 115 9.53 -3.79 -20.25
C ASP A 115 8.03 -3.98 -19.99
N ILE A 116 7.23 -3.28 -20.80
CA ILE A 116 5.77 -3.20 -20.74
C ILE A 116 5.10 -4.56 -21.01
N ASN A 117 5.71 -5.38 -21.86
CA ASN A 117 5.08 -6.62 -22.30
C ASN A 117 5.10 -7.70 -21.22
N SER A 118 6.12 -7.72 -20.37
CA SER A 118 6.30 -8.71 -19.29
C SER A 118 5.85 -8.22 -17.89
N VAL A 119 5.22 -7.05 -17.79
CA VAL A 119 4.83 -6.45 -16.49
C VAL A 119 3.95 -7.39 -15.66
N GLU A 120 2.95 -8.02 -16.26
CA GLU A 120 2.00 -8.89 -15.54
C GLU A 120 2.69 -10.15 -14.99
N ASP A 121 3.52 -10.81 -15.81
CA ASP A 121 4.29 -11.99 -15.39
C ASP A 121 5.26 -11.65 -14.26
N LYS A 122 5.95 -10.50 -14.37
CA LYS A 122 6.86 -10.02 -13.34
C LYS A 122 6.13 -9.67 -12.04
N LEU A 123 4.97 -9.01 -12.11
CA LEU A 123 4.13 -8.71 -10.94
C LEU A 123 3.66 -9.99 -10.25
N SER A 124 3.23 -10.99 -11.03
CA SER A 124 2.83 -12.31 -10.52
C SER A 124 3.99 -13.01 -9.80
N ASN A 125 5.17 -13.04 -10.41
CA ASN A 125 6.38 -13.64 -9.82
C ASN A 125 6.81 -12.94 -8.52
N LEU A 126 6.68 -11.61 -8.47
CA LEU A 126 7.00 -10.82 -7.28
C LEU A 126 5.90 -10.88 -6.21
N CYS A 127 4.78 -11.56 -6.47
CA CYS A 127 3.59 -11.51 -5.63
C CYS A 127 3.20 -10.06 -5.29
N LEU A 128 3.34 -9.15 -6.27
CA LEU A 128 3.00 -7.75 -6.13
C LEU A 128 1.64 -7.51 -6.80
N ASP A 129 0.76 -6.78 -6.11
CA ASP A 129 -0.53 -6.41 -6.68
C ASP A 129 -0.38 -5.35 -7.78
N PRO A 130 -0.88 -5.61 -9.01
CA PRO A 130 -0.99 -4.63 -10.09
C PRO A 130 -1.59 -3.28 -9.67
N TYR A 131 -2.56 -3.27 -8.74
CA TYR A 131 -3.22 -2.02 -8.30
C TYR A 131 -2.24 -1.06 -7.62
N ARG A 132 -1.26 -1.56 -6.85
CA ARG A 132 -0.29 -0.69 -6.14
C ARG A 132 0.61 0.05 -7.12
N LEU A 133 1.11 -0.68 -8.11
CA LEU A 133 1.88 -0.08 -9.19
C LEU A 133 1.00 0.92 -9.95
N LYS A 134 -0.19 0.49 -10.40
CA LYS A 134 -1.14 1.34 -11.12
C LYS A 134 -1.46 2.64 -10.37
N ASN A 135 -1.78 2.57 -9.08
CA ASN A 135 -2.10 3.74 -8.25
C ASN A 135 -0.95 4.76 -8.24
N LEU A 136 0.30 4.30 -8.10
CA LEU A 136 1.46 5.18 -8.21
C LEU A 136 1.56 5.81 -9.62
N LEU A 137 1.41 5.01 -10.67
CA LEU A 137 1.52 5.49 -12.06
C LEU A 137 0.39 6.47 -12.42
N ASP A 138 -0.83 6.23 -11.96
CA ASP A 138 -1.99 7.09 -12.15
C ASP A 138 -1.78 8.45 -11.48
N LEU A 139 -1.28 8.48 -10.25
CA LEU A 139 -0.95 9.72 -9.53
C LEU A 139 0.13 10.52 -10.26
N VAL A 140 1.17 9.84 -10.74
CA VAL A 140 2.26 10.46 -11.51
C VAL A 140 1.73 11.04 -12.83
N ASN A 141 0.88 10.29 -13.54
CA ASN A 141 0.31 10.70 -14.81
C ASN A 141 -0.69 11.86 -14.66
N LEU A 142 -1.65 11.74 -13.74
CA LEU A 142 -2.68 12.74 -13.46
C LEU A 142 -2.08 14.11 -13.11
N HIS A 143 -1.01 14.11 -12.32
CA HIS A 143 -0.35 15.33 -11.87
C HIS A 143 0.85 15.77 -12.74
N LYS A 144 1.13 15.06 -13.84
CA LYS A 144 2.23 15.33 -14.78
C LYS A 144 3.59 15.45 -14.09
N LEU A 145 3.89 14.46 -13.27
CA LEU A 145 5.07 14.41 -12.42
C LEU A 145 6.18 13.56 -13.04
N GLU A 146 7.37 13.80 -12.51
CA GLU A 146 8.57 13.01 -12.72
C GLU A 146 9.10 12.60 -11.34
N LEU A 147 9.18 11.29 -11.11
CA LEU A 147 9.80 10.75 -9.90
C LEU A 147 11.19 10.24 -10.25
N THR A 148 12.20 10.66 -9.50
CA THR A 148 13.57 10.16 -9.65
C THR A 148 14.01 9.51 -8.36
N LEU A 149 14.43 8.24 -8.44
CA LEU A 149 14.95 7.46 -7.33
C LEU A 149 16.46 7.29 -7.48
N LYS A 150 17.19 7.66 -6.44
CA LYS A 150 18.66 7.51 -6.37
C LYS A 150 19.05 6.80 -5.08
N PRO A 151 19.72 5.63 -5.13
CA PRO A 151 20.29 5.03 -3.93
C PRO A 151 21.49 5.85 -3.43
N LYS A 152 21.82 5.70 -2.16
CA LYS A 152 22.97 6.39 -1.55
C LYS A 152 24.32 5.81 -1.96
N THR A 153 24.46 4.48 -1.96
CA THR A 153 25.77 3.80 -2.02
C THR A 153 25.75 2.48 -2.79
N SER A 154 24.83 2.30 -3.73
CA SER A 154 24.74 1.02 -4.46
C SER A 154 25.58 1.03 -5.74
N GLU A 155 26.53 0.10 -5.85
CA GLU A 155 27.18 -0.27 -7.13
C GLU A 155 26.21 -1.05 -8.05
N LEU A 156 25.12 -1.60 -7.50
CA LEU A 156 24.14 -2.44 -8.21
C LEU A 156 23.14 -1.62 -9.04
N LEU A 157 22.79 -0.41 -8.58
CA LEU A 157 21.92 0.53 -9.30
C LEU A 157 22.75 1.62 -9.97
N ALA A 158 23.50 1.25 -11.02
CA ALA A 158 24.34 2.18 -11.80
C ALA A 158 23.55 3.33 -12.46
N LYS A 159 22.22 3.25 -12.56
CA LYS A 159 21.36 4.27 -13.18
C LYS A 159 20.15 4.61 -12.29
N PRO A 160 19.82 5.90 -12.09
CA PRO A 160 18.60 6.31 -11.39
C PRO A 160 17.34 5.73 -12.03
N VAL A 161 16.42 5.23 -11.21
CA VAL A 161 15.09 4.82 -11.69
C VAL A 161 14.23 6.07 -11.84
N THR A 162 13.71 6.30 -13.05
CA THR A 162 12.90 7.48 -13.35
C THR A 162 11.52 7.05 -13.83
N ILE A 163 10.47 7.60 -13.20
CA ILE A 163 9.07 7.31 -13.49
C ILE A 163 8.46 8.58 -14.10
N CYS A 164 8.18 8.55 -15.41
CA CYS A 164 7.63 9.68 -16.17
C CYS A 164 6.33 9.29 -16.89
N ALA A 165 5.29 10.11 -16.76
CA ALA A 165 3.96 9.94 -17.34
C ALA A 165 3.90 9.44 -18.81
N GLU A 166 4.79 9.95 -19.68
CA GLU A 166 4.74 9.68 -21.13
C GLU A 166 5.08 8.24 -21.53
N ARG A 167 5.81 7.51 -20.68
CA ARG A 167 6.14 6.09 -20.91
C ARG A 167 5.16 5.13 -20.24
N LEU A 168 4.19 5.67 -19.49
CA LEU A 168 3.36 4.88 -18.57
C LEU A 168 1.95 4.63 -19.09
N LEU A 169 1.44 5.40 -20.05
CA LEU A 169 0.08 5.19 -20.56
C LEU A 169 -0.18 3.76 -21.06
N PRO A 170 0.71 3.12 -21.85
CA PRO A 170 0.51 1.74 -22.26
C PRO A 170 0.57 0.75 -21.09
N VAL A 171 1.41 1.02 -20.09
CA VAL A 171 1.50 0.21 -18.86
C VAL A 171 0.22 0.36 -18.04
N ILE A 172 -0.28 1.58 -17.86
CA ILE A 172 -1.52 1.88 -17.13
C ILE A 172 -2.69 1.20 -17.82
N GLN A 173 -2.83 1.30 -19.14
CA GLN A 173 -3.91 0.65 -19.89
C GLN A 173 -3.88 -0.87 -19.75
N LYS A 174 -2.70 -1.50 -19.86
CA LYS A 174 -2.56 -2.95 -19.63
C LYS A 174 -2.89 -3.35 -18.19
N LEU A 175 -2.49 -2.54 -17.21
CA LEU A 175 -2.86 -2.73 -15.80
C LEU A 175 -4.36 -2.47 -15.56
N GLU A 176 -5.00 -1.59 -16.34
CA GLU A 176 -6.45 -1.34 -16.27
C GLU A 176 -7.24 -2.57 -16.72
N GLU A 177 -6.93 -3.09 -17.90
CA GLU A 177 -7.56 -4.29 -18.46
C GLU A 177 -7.48 -5.49 -17.52
N SER A 178 -6.33 -5.66 -16.84
CA SER A 178 -6.16 -6.69 -15.81
C SER A 178 -6.88 -6.34 -14.50
N SER A 179 -6.91 -5.08 -14.05
CA SER A 179 -7.50 -4.70 -12.76
C SER A 179 -9.03 -4.78 -12.67
N VAL A 180 -9.76 -4.92 -13.78
CA VAL A 180 -11.24 -5.02 -13.78
C VAL A 180 -11.74 -6.29 -13.05
N THR A 181 -10.88 -7.29 -12.89
CA THR A 181 -11.17 -8.60 -12.29
C THR A 181 -10.35 -8.91 -11.04
N PHE A 182 -9.45 -8.02 -10.61
CA PHE A 182 -8.52 -8.28 -9.51
C PHE A 182 -8.70 -7.34 -8.30
N ILE A 183 -8.35 -7.85 -7.11
CA ILE A 183 -8.47 -7.17 -5.83
C ILE A 183 -7.13 -7.23 -5.09
N ASP A 184 -6.78 -6.13 -4.43
CA ASP A 184 -5.62 -6.08 -3.54
C ASP A 184 -5.80 -7.02 -2.33
N SER A 185 -4.78 -7.83 -2.05
CA SER A 185 -4.63 -8.58 -0.80
C SER A 185 -5.02 -7.83 0.50
N GLN A 186 -4.77 -6.53 0.59
CA GLN A 186 -5.13 -5.66 1.71
C GLN A 186 -6.62 -5.32 1.76
N ARG A 187 -7.38 -5.51 0.69
CA ARG A 187 -8.83 -5.28 0.68
C ARG A 187 -9.62 -6.51 1.11
N VAL A 188 -8.97 -7.66 1.23
CA VAL A 188 -9.59 -8.90 1.74
C VAL A 188 -9.26 -9.05 3.22
N PRO A 189 -10.20 -9.38 4.11
CA PRO A 189 -9.92 -9.59 5.54
C PRO A 189 -9.14 -10.88 5.81
N GLN A 190 -8.50 -10.96 6.99
CA GLN A 190 -7.83 -12.17 7.48
C GLN A 190 -8.43 -12.73 8.79
N ALA A 191 -9.30 -11.97 9.46
CA ALA A 191 -9.95 -12.42 10.70
C ALA A 191 -11.31 -13.07 10.41
N ASN A 192 -11.61 -14.19 11.06
CA ASN A 192 -12.81 -15.00 10.80
C ASN A 192 -13.98 -14.75 11.78
N ASP A 193 -13.76 -13.98 12.85
CA ASP A 193 -14.77 -13.74 13.88
C ASP A 193 -15.38 -12.33 13.79
N LEU A 194 -16.61 -12.24 13.30
CA LEU A 194 -17.38 -11.00 13.16
C LEU A 194 -17.75 -10.37 14.51
N ASP A 195 -17.93 -11.16 15.56
CA ASP A 195 -18.26 -10.63 16.88
C ASP A 195 -17.10 -9.80 17.42
N ARG A 196 -15.90 -10.34 17.26
CA ARG A 196 -14.67 -9.66 17.63
C ARG A 196 -14.43 -8.40 16.76
N VAL A 197 -14.83 -8.40 15.49
CA VAL A 197 -14.79 -7.19 14.66
C VAL A 197 -15.69 -6.10 15.25
N ILE A 198 -16.92 -6.45 15.67
CA ILE A 198 -17.85 -5.51 16.33
C ILE A 198 -17.21 -4.96 17.62
N ASP A 199 -16.61 -5.83 18.43
CA ASP A 199 -15.97 -5.45 19.69
C ASP A 199 -14.82 -4.47 19.47
N ILE A 200 -13.96 -4.69 18.47
CA ILE A 200 -12.88 -3.77 18.10
C ILE A 200 -13.41 -2.40 17.73
N VAL A 201 -14.47 -2.34 16.91
CA VAL A 201 -15.06 -1.06 16.50
C VAL A 201 -15.66 -0.33 17.70
N ARG A 202 -16.38 -1.05 18.58
CA ARG A 202 -16.98 -0.47 19.80
C ARG A 202 -15.92 -0.01 20.79
N PHE A 203 -14.90 -0.81 21.02
CA PHE A 203 -13.78 -0.47 21.89
C PHE A 203 -13.08 0.81 21.39
N ARG A 204 -12.84 0.91 20.08
CA ARG A 204 -12.25 2.12 19.48
C ARG A 204 -13.18 3.33 19.54
N LEU A 205 -14.49 3.12 19.35
CA LEU A 205 -15.50 4.18 19.44
C LEU A 205 -15.51 4.84 20.83
N ASN A 206 -15.29 4.04 21.87
CA ASN A 206 -15.23 4.48 23.27
C ASN A 206 -13.88 5.10 23.66
N GLY A 207 -13.00 5.40 22.69
CA GLY A 207 -11.69 6.01 22.93
C GLY A 207 -10.59 5.01 23.30
N GLY A 208 -10.88 3.70 23.26
CA GLY A 208 -9.90 2.66 23.57
C GLY A 208 -8.68 2.67 22.64
N GLU A 209 -7.51 2.35 23.21
CA GLU A 209 -6.27 2.19 22.47
C GLU A 209 -6.11 0.74 22.01
N LEU A 210 -6.01 0.55 20.69
CA LEU A 210 -5.99 -0.76 20.00
C LEU A 210 -4.67 -1.53 20.21
N LYS A 211 -4.41 -1.91 21.46
CA LYS A 211 -3.33 -2.79 21.91
C LYS A 211 -3.94 -4.07 22.49
N HIS A 212 -3.23 -5.18 22.31
CA HIS A 212 -3.71 -6.49 22.76
C HIS A 212 -3.89 -6.57 24.28
N GLU A 213 -3.04 -5.90 25.05
CA GLU A 213 -3.15 -5.75 26.51
C GLU A 213 -4.48 -5.13 26.96
N ASN A 214 -5.10 -4.31 26.11
CA ASN A 214 -6.33 -3.57 26.44
C ASN A 214 -7.59 -4.28 25.96
N ILE A 215 -7.47 -5.40 25.23
CA ILE A 215 -8.61 -6.06 24.56
C ILE A 215 -8.66 -7.51 25.02
N GLU A 216 -9.69 -7.83 25.79
CA GLU A 216 -9.88 -9.17 26.36
C GLU A 216 -9.99 -10.25 25.27
N GLY A 217 -9.22 -11.33 25.45
CA GLY A 217 -9.23 -12.49 24.56
C GLY A 217 -8.41 -12.35 23.27
N LEU A 218 -7.60 -11.29 23.13
CA LEU A 218 -6.58 -11.18 22.08
C LEU A 218 -5.18 -11.30 22.67
N GLY A 219 -4.48 -12.39 22.35
CA GLY A 219 -3.19 -12.73 22.95
C GLY A 219 -1.98 -12.08 22.29
N SER A 220 -2.15 -11.31 21.21
CA SER A 220 -1.03 -10.65 20.54
C SER A 220 -1.44 -9.41 19.75
N TYR A 221 -0.49 -8.48 19.58
CA TYR A 221 -0.67 -7.30 18.73
C TYR A 221 -1.05 -7.65 17.29
N ARG A 222 -0.51 -8.76 16.77
CA ARG A 222 -0.82 -9.27 15.42
C ARG A 222 -2.28 -9.65 15.27
N GLN A 223 -2.87 -10.32 16.27
CA GLN A 223 -4.31 -10.63 16.25
C GLN A 223 -5.16 -9.35 16.24
N VAL A 224 -4.79 -8.34 17.04
CA VAL A 224 -5.47 -7.04 17.02
C VAL A 224 -5.40 -6.42 15.62
N GLN A 225 -4.23 -6.43 14.96
CA GLN A 225 -4.12 -5.89 13.60
C GLN A 225 -5.03 -6.64 12.60
N TYR A 226 -5.22 -7.95 12.74
CA TYR A 226 -6.13 -8.71 11.87
C TYR A 226 -7.59 -8.27 12.03
N TYR A 227 -8.07 -8.03 13.24
CA TYR A 227 -9.43 -7.56 13.44
C TYR A 227 -9.61 -6.08 13.08
N VAL A 228 -8.60 -5.24 13.29
CA VAL A 228 -8.58 -3.85 12.82
C VAL A 228 -8.62 -3.80 11.30
N HIS A 229 -7.85 -4.67 10.64
CA HIS A 229 -7.82 -4.83 9.19
C HIS A 229 -9.19 -5.28 8.65
N ALA A 230 -9.78 -6.30 9.27
CA ALA A 230 -11.13 -6.76 8.93
C ALA A 230 -12.21 -5.67 9.09
N ALA A 231 -12.15 -4.89 10.16
CA ALA A 231 -13.06 -3.76 10.38
C ALA A 231 -12.88 -2.66 9.30
N TRP A 232 -11.64 -2.43 8.86
CA TRP A 232 -11.37 -1.52 7.74
C TRP A 232 -11.90 -2.07 6.40
N CYS A 233 -11.71 -3.36 6.09
CA CYS A 233 -12.24 -3.98 4.87
C CYS A 233 -13.78 -3.87 4.75
N LEU A 234 -14.50 -3.91 5.88
CA LEU A 234 -15.96 -3.68 5.94
C LEU A 234 -16.35 -2.20 5.93
N GLY A 235 -15.38 -1.28 5.91
CA GLY A 235 -15.58 0.17 5.95
C GLY A 235 -16.05 0.71 7.31
N LEU A 236 -15.81 -0.04 8.40
CA LEU A 236 -16.17 0.34 9.78
C LEU A 236 -15.09 1.21 10.44
N LEU A 237 -13.84 1.08 9.98
CA LEU A 237 -12.71 1.92 10.37
C LEU A 237 -12.06 2.56 9.14
N HIS A 238 -11.49 3.74 9.33
CA HIS A 238 -10.57 4.35 8.39
C HIS A 238 -9.18 3.71 8.52
N ARG A 239 -8.31 3.89 7.50
CA ARG A 239 -6.90 3.42 7.55
C ARG A 239 -6.12 3.98 8.74
N ASN A 240 -6.44 5.20 9.18
CA ASN A 240 -5.87 5.81 10.38
C ASN A 240 -6.49 5.29 11.71
N LYS A 241 -7.25 4.20 11.67
CA LYS A 241 -7.87 3.53 12.83
C LYS A 241 -8.92 4.37 13.56
N THR A 242 -9.48 5.39 12.91
CA THR A 242 -10.64 6.14 13.44
C THR A 242 -11.95 5.48 12.97
N VAL A 243 -13.01 5.61 13.78
CA VAL A 243 -14.31 4.97 13.50
C VAL A 243 -15.08 5.78 12.45
N THR A 244 -15.54 5.10 11.41
CA THR A 244 -16.32 5.69 10.31
C THR A 244 -17.78 5.91 10.72
N ALA A 245 -18.55 6.64 9.91
CA ALA A 245 -20.00 6.73 10.11
C ALA A 245 -20.68 5.33 10.09
N PRO A 246 -20.39 4.43 9.13
CA PRO A 246 -20.85 3.03 9.20
C PRO A 246 -20.49 2.30 10.49
N GLY A 247 -19.26 2.47 10.99
CA GLY A 247 -18.83 1.88 12.27
C GLY A 247 -19.68 2.35 13.45
N ARG A 248 -20.02 3.65 13.49
CA ARG A 248 -20.90 4.21 14.52
C ARG A 248 -22.31 3.65 14.44
N VAL A 249 -22.86 3.55 13.23
CA VAL A 249 -24.21 2.98 13.00
C VAL A 249 -24.26 1.52 13.46
N LEU A 250 -23.23 0.72 13.15
CA LEU A 250 -23.13 -0.65 13.64
C LEU A 250 -23.17 -0.71 15.16
N CYS A 251 -22.40 0.13 15.85
CA CYS A 251 -22.35 0.16 17.32
C CYS A 251 -23.67 0.62 17.96
N GLN A 252 -24.50 1.38 17.25
CA GLN A 252 -25.83 1.82 17.72
C GLN A 252 -26.91 0.73 17.60
N LYS A 253 -26.67 -0.35 16.85
CA LYS A 253 -27.62 -1.45 16.74
C LYS A 253 -27.76 -2.18 18.07
N THR A 254 -28.99 -2.24 18.58
CA THR A 254 -29.32 -2.77 19.92
C THR A 254 -29.39 -4.29 19.98
N SER A 255 -29.69 -4.97 18.87
CA SER A 255 -29.77 -6.43 18.79
C SER A 255 -28.67 -7.03 17.94
N LYS A 256 -28.32 -8.29 18.24
CA LYS A 256 -27.31 -9.04 17.48
C LYS A 256 -27.73 -9.27 16.03
N VAL A 257 -29.00 -9.60 15.83
CA VAL A 257 -29.62 -9.73 14.51
C VAL A 257 -29.45 -8.44 13.69
N ALA A 258 -29.75 -7.28 14.28
CA ALA A 258 -29.61 -6.01 13.57
C ALA A 258 -28.16 -5.64 13.25
N GLN A 259 -27.20 -6.04 14.10
CA GLN A 259 -25.77 -5.90 13.81
C GLN A 259 -25.36 -6.76 12.61
N TYR A 260 -25.80 -8.01 12.58
CA TYR A 260 -25.47 -8.94 11.50
C TYR A 260 -26.15 -8.58 10.17
N GLN A 261 -27.40 -8.11 10.21
CA GLN A 261 -28.07 -7.54 9.04
C GLN A 261 -27.27 -6.37 8.46
N TYR A 262 -26.79 -5.47 9.32
CA TYR A 262 -25.96 -4.36 8.88
C TYR A 262 -24.62 -4.84 8.30
N LEU A 263 -23.98 -5.84 8.93
CA LEU A 263 -22.74 -6.42 8.43
C LEU A 263 -22.92 -7.15 7.08
N ALA A 264 -24.07 -7.76 6.83
CA ALA A 264 -24.41 -8.35 5.55
C ALA A 264 -24.42 -7.29 4.44
N ASP A 265 -25.07 -6.15 4.68
CA ASP A 265 -25.04 -5.00 3.75
C ASP A 265 -23.62 -4.45 3.56
N ARG A 266 -22.81 -4.43 4.64
CA ARG A 266 -21.42 -4.01 4.57
C ARG A 266 -20.55 -4.98 3.79
N LEU A 267 -20.82 -6.29 3.83
CA LEU A 267 -20.14 -7.27 3.00
C LEU A 267 -20.49 -7.05 1.53
N GLU A 268 -21.78 -6.98 1.17
CA GLU A 268 -22.24 -6.72 -0.20
C GLU A 268 -21.61 -5.45 -0.80
N SER A 269 -21.53 -4.38 0.00
CA SER A 269 -20.99 -3.08 -0.42
C SER A 269 -19.47 -2.93 -0.24
N SER A 270 -18.76 -3.96 0.23
CA SER A 270 -17.30 -3.93 0.36
C SER A 270 -16.61 -4.24 -0.97
N ASP A 271 -15.37 -3.79 -1.13
CA ASP A 271 -14.58 -4.08 -2.34
C ASP A 271 -14.47 -5.59 -2.62
N PHE A 272 -14.26 -6.39 -1.56
CA PHE A 272 -14.09 -7.83 -1.69
C PHE A 272 -15.43 -8.55 -1.91
N GLY A 273 -16.51 -8.13 -1.26
CA GLY A 273 -17.83 -8.73 -1.46
C GLY A 273 -18.39 -8.41 -2.85
N TRP A 274 -18.27 -7.16 -3.29
CA TRP A 274 -18.69 -6.75 -4.64
C TRP A 274 -17.96 -7.56 -5.73
N ALA A 275 -16.63 -7.67 -5.62
CA ALA A 275 -15.87 -8.40 -6.60
C ALA A 275 -16.08 -9.93 -6.52
N TRP A 276 -16.37 -10.49 -5.35
CA TRP A 276 -16.77 -11.90 -5.24
C TRP A 276 -18.11 -12.16 -5.93
N MET A 277 -19.11 -11.30 -5.71
CA MET A 277 -20.40 -11.38 -6.41
C MET A 277 -20.24 -11.26 -7.92
N LYS A 278 -19.44 -10.29 -8.38
CA LYS A 278 -19.16 -10.09 -9.80
C LYS A 278 -18.44 -11.29 -10.44
N TRP A 279 -17.45 -11.87 -9.77
CA TRP A 279 -16.74 -13.06 -10.24
C TRP A 279 -17.67 -14.29 -10.29
N ALA A 280 -18.53 -14.46 -9.29
CA ALA A 280 -19.50 -15.54 -9.24
C ALA A 280 -20.71 -15.34 -10.17
N GLY A 281 -20.88 -14.15 -10.76
CA GLY A 281 -22.00 -13.82 -11.63
C GLY A 281 -23.34 -13.68 -10.91
N VAL A 282 -23.32 -13.33 -9.62
CA VAL A 282 -24.52 -13.19 -8.77
C VAL A 282 -24.78 -11.75 -8.37
N SER A 283 -26.01 -11.46 -7.96
CA SER A 283 -26.44 -10.07 -7.66
C SER A 283 -26.35 -9.68 -6.18
N ASN A 284 -26.35 -10.67 -5.29
CA ASN A 284 -26.37 -10.49 -3.84
C ASN A 284 -25.68 -11.65 -3.11
N ILE A 285 -25.43 -11.51 -1.81
CA ILE A 285 -24.65 -12.51 -1.08
C ILE A 285 -25.43 -13.78 -0.77
N SER A 286 -26.76 -13.79 -0.84
CA SER A 286 -27.56 -14.99 -0.61
C SER A 286 -27.34 -16.05 -1.70
N GLU A 287 -26.95 -15.63 -2.90
CA GLU A 287 -26.65 -16.49 -4.04
C GLU A 287 -25.19 -16.98 -4.07
N LEU A 288 -24.29 -16.37 -3.28
CA LEU A 288 -22.90 -16.78 -3.24
C LEU A 288 -22.72 -18.16 -2.61
N ASN A 289 -21.86 -18.99 -3.19
CA ASN A 289 -21.44 -20.24 -2.56
C ASN A 289 -20.25 -19.99 -1.61
N PRO A 290 -20.35 -20.21 -0.28
CA PRO A 290 -19.24 -20.05 0.66
C PRO A 290 -18.01 -20.91 0.35
N ASP A 291 -18.20 -22.06 -0.30
CA ASP A 291 -17.12 -22.96 -0.66
C ASP A 291 -16.35 -22.50 -1.91
N SER A 292 -16.87 -21.50 -2.64
CA SER A 292 -16.15 -20.85 -3.75
C SER A 292 -15.06 -19.87 -3.31
N SER A 293 -14.96 -19.58 -2.01
CA SER A 293 -14.06 -18.54 -1.47
C SER A 293 -12.58 -18.76 -1.83
N GLU A 294 -12.11 -20.00 -1.85
CA GLU A 294 -10.70 -20.30 -2.20
C GLU A 294 -10.42 -20.09 -3.68
N ALA A 295 -11.34 -20.51 -4.55
CA ALA A 295 -11.26 -20.26 -6.00
C ALA A 295 -11.27 -18.76 -6.29
N PHE A 296 -12.22 -18.03 -5.70
CA PHE A 296 -12.29 -16.56 -5.79
C PHE A 296 -10.98 -15.89 -5.36
N ILE A 297 -10.43 -16.25 -4.18
CA ILE A 297 -9.17 -15.65 -3.72
C ILE A 297 -8.01 -15.99 -4.66
N THR A 298 -7.94 -17.22 -5.14
CA THR A 298 -6.86 -17.68 -6.03
C THR A 298 -6.88 -16.96 -7.37
N GLU A 299 -8.07 -16.78 -7.94
CA GLU A 299 -8.25 -16.17 -9.25
C GLU A 299 -8.19 -14.63 -9.18
N CYS A 300 -8.93 -14.04 -8.23
CA CYS A 300 -9.17 -12.60 -8.17
C CYS A 300 -8.21 -11.84 -7.24
N VAL A 301 -7.61 -12.46 -6.23
CA VAL A 301 -6.82 -11.71 -5.23
C VAL A 301 -5.33 -11.80 -5.56
N LYS A 302 -4.74 -10.66 -5.94
CA LYS A 302 -3.31 -10.56 -6.22
C LYS A 302 -2.56 -10.03 -4.99
N GLY A 303 -1.26 -10.34 -4.93
CA GLY A 303 -0.42 -9.93 -3.82
C GLY A 303 -0.43 -10.87 -2.60
N LEU A 304 -1.03 -12.06 -2.71
CA LEU A 304 -1.02 -13.08 -1.65
C LEU A 304 -0.03 -14.19 -1.93
N ARG A 305 0.69 -14.61 -0.89
CA ARG A 305 1.48 -15.84 -0.91
C ARG A 305 0.58 -17.05 -0.79
N ARG A 306 0.96 -18.17 -1.42
CA ARG A 306 0.18 -19.42 -1.47
C ARG A 306 -0.31 -19.88 -0.09
N GLY A 307 0.52 -19.82 0.96
CA GLY A 307 0.13 -20.22 2.32
C GLY A 307 -0.89 -19.32 3.02
N THR A 308 -1.17 -18.13 2.47
CA THR A 308 -2.14 -17.16 3.04
C THR A 308 -3.53 -17.31 2.42
N ILE A 309 -3.62 -17.91 1.22
CA ILE A 309 -4.87 -18.10 0.48
C ILE A 309 -5.88 -18.93 1.29
N PRO A 310 -5.56 -20.13 1.81
CA PRO A 310 -6.55 -20.95 2.52
C PRO A 310 -7.08 -20.25 3.78
N ARG A 311 -6.22 -19.56 4.53
CA ARG A 311 -6.62 -18.85 5.76
C ARG A 311 -7.62 -17.73 5.49
N ARG A 312 -7.41 -16.96 4.41
CA ARG A 312 -8.32 -15.89 4.01
C ARG A 312 -9.62 -16.46 3.43
N ALA A 313 -9.54 -17.56 2.68
CA ALA A 313 -10.71 -18.26 2.15
C ALA A 313 -11.61 -18.76 3.28
N THR A 314 -11.03 -19.43 4.29
CA THR A 314 -11.77 -19.87 5.48
C THR A 314 -12.45 -18.70 6.20
N SER A 315 -11.77 -17.54 6.29
CA SER A 315 -12.36 -16.35 6.93
C SER A 315 -13.56 -15.83 6.16
N LEU A 316 -13.45 -15.69 4.83
CA LEU A 316 -14.54 -15.26 3.95
C LEU A 316 -15.72 -16.24 3.95
N SER A 317 -15.44 -17.54 3.83
CA SER A 317 -16.47 -18.59 3.89
C SER A 317 -17.23 -18.56 5.20
N SER A 318 -16.52 -18.42 6.33
CA SER A 318 -17.14 -18.33 7.65
C SER A 318 -18.02 -17.10 7.81
N TRP A 319 -17.57 -15.95 7.30
CA TRP A 319 -18.38 -14.73 7.30
C TRP A 319 -19.64 -14.89 6.45
N LEU A 320 -19.50 -15.39 5.23
CA LEU A 320 -20.61 -15.52 4.32
C LEU A 320 -21.69 -16.45 4.88
N ARG A 321 -21.32 -17.63 5.39
CA ARG A 321 -22.26 -18.56 6.03
C ARG A 321 -23.08 -17.90 7.14
N LYS A 322 -22.42 -17.09 8.00
CA LYS A 322 -23.10 -16.36 9.06
C LYS A 322 -23.99 -15.23 8.52
N LEU A 323 -23.53 -14.50 7.52
CA LEU A 323 -24.20 -13.28 7.05
C LEU A 323 -25.36 -13.55 6.08
N GLN A 324 -25.35 -14.66 5.36
CA GLN A 324 -26.44 -15.08 4.46
C GLN A 324 -27.78 -15.20 5.20
N GLU A 325 -27.75 -15.76 6.41
CA GLU A 325 -28.93 -15.91 7.29
C GLU A 325 -29.53 -14.56 7.74
N HIS A 326 -28.78 -13.47 7.57
CA HIS A 326 -29.14 -12.13 8.00
C HIS A 326 -29.24 -11.13 6.83
N ARG A 327 -29.11 -11.57 5.58
CA ARG A 327 -29.30 -10.70 4.42
C ARG A 327 -30.75 -10.21 4.37
N ARG A 328 -30.93 -8.94 4.04
CA ARG A 328 -32.26 -8.32 3.86
C ARG A 328 -32.57 -8.21 2.38
N ASP A 329 -33.80 -8.56 2.00
CA ASP A 329 -34.24 -8.37 0.62
C ASP A 329 -34.46 -6.89 0.34
N TYR A 330 -33.72 -6.38 -0.64
CA TYR A 330 -33.92 -5.05 -1.18
C TYR A 330 -34.55 -5.20 -2.55
N ASP A 331 -35.74 -4.63 -2.70
CA ASP A 331 -36.41 -4.57 -4.00
C ASP A 331 -35.59 -3.66 -4.91
N VAL A 332 -34.93 -4.23 -5.91
CA VAL A 332 -34.25 -3.48 -6.95
C VAL A 332 -35.36 -3.10 -7.92
N GLY A 333 -35.99 -1.95 -7.69
CA GLY A 333 -37.16 -1.49 -8.44
C GLY A 333 -36.99 -1.75 -9.94
N GLU A 334 -37.99 -2.40 -10.54
CA GLU A 334 -37.99 -2.80 -11.95
C GLU A 334 -37.54 -1.63 -12.82
N THR A 335 -36.44 -1.82 -13.55
CA THR A 335 -36.12 -0.93 -14.68
C THR A 335 -37.23 -1.07 -15.69
N GLU A 336 -38.14 -0.09 -15.71
CA GLU A 336 -39.13 0.04 -16.78
C GLU A 336 -38.41 -0.06 -18.13
N PRO A 337 -38.83 -0.97 -19.04
CA PRO A 337 -38.25 -1.03 -20.36
C PRO A 337 -38.56 0.30 -21.07
N SER A 338 -37.49 1.03 -21.40
CA SER A 338 -37.56 2.23 -22.23
C SER A 338 -38.34 1.92 -23.52
N SER A 339 -39.49 2.57 -23.66
CA SER A 339 -40.36 2.52 -24.84
C SER A 339 -39.75 3.23 -26.04
#